data_AF-A0A2A8V271-F1
#
_entry.id   AF-A0A2A8V271-F1
#
_cell.length_a   1.000
_cell.length_b   1.000
_cell.length_c   1.000
_cell.angle_alpha   90.00
_cell.angle_beta   90.00
_cell.angle_gamma   90.00
#
_symmetry.space_group_name_H-M   'P 1'
#
loop_
_entity.id
_entity.type
_entity.pdbx_description
1 polymer ?
#
loop_
_entity_poly.entity_id
_entity_poly.type
_entity_poly.pdbx_seq_one_letter_code
_entity_poly.pdbx_strand_id
1 'polypeptide(L)'
;MQYVKMIRFHHDGFTCGSPNVNKERKPVFINREIHNLFHTCQSVYTTEMILPPDGEKKWDGCFCYLEEYTLSATGIRNIGFLPRESVIWVRNISHMGKDTPYFDRSIHPLVEEGTGDGRNIVTDTWVKMSVVDALERTRLWKEKNVTLPDWLTECYLVEPQVKSLIYPSANEKIMEFWLSKN
;
A
#
# COMPACT_ATOMS: atom_id res chain seq x y z
N MET A 1 -16.66 2.82 -15.96
CA MET A 1 -15.52 3.13 -15.08
C MET A 1 -15.78 2.44 -13.76
N GLN A 2 -14.91 1.50 -13.37
CA GLN A 2 -15.07 0.72 -12.13
C GLN A 2 -14.30 1.41 -11.01
N TYR A 3 -14.86 1.43 -9.81
CA TYR A 3 -14.24 2.02 -8.64
C TYR A 3 -14.03 0.96 -7.58
N VAL A 4 -12.96 1.13 -6.81
CA VAL A 4 -12.61 0.27 -5.70
C VAL A 4 -12.73 1.06 -4.41
N LYS A 5 -13.32 0.42 -3.41
CA LYS A 5 -13.52 1.00 -2.09
C LYS A 5 -12.19 1.03 -1.33
N MET A 6 -11.86 2.22 -0.86
CA MET A 6 -10.74 2.52 0.02
C MET A 6 -11.28 2.83 1.42
N ILE A 7 -10.64 2.28 2.43
CA ILE A 7 -11.07 2.40 3.83
C ILE A 7 -9.96 3.08 4.63
N ARG A 8 -10.30 4.15 5.36
CA ARG A 8 -9.38 4.78 6.31
C ARG A 8 -10.02 4.87 7.69
N PHE A 9 -9.31 4.42 8.71
CA PHE A 9 -9.73 4.54 10.11
C PHE A 9 -9.06 5.77 10.73
N HIS A 10 -9.77 6.90 10.74
CA HIS A 10 -9.25 8.18 11.25
C HIS A 10 -10.41 9.13 11.60
N HIS A 11 -10.24 10.01 12.57
CA HIS A 11 -11.30 10.95 12.95
C HIS A 11 -11.59 11.99 11.85
N ASP A 12 -10.56 12.49 11.17
CA ASP A 12 -10.67 13.56 10.18
C ASP A 12 -10.90 13.09 8.73
N GLY A 13 -11.45 11.90 8.49
CA GLY A 13 -11.66 11.43 7.11
C GLY A 13 -10.38 11.04 6.40
N PHE A 14 -10.17 11.48 5.17
CA PHE A 14 -8.95 11.28 4.35
C PHE A 14 -8.07 12.55 4.30
N THR A 15 -7.57 12.98 5.45
CA THR A 15 -6.48 13.98 5.58
C THR A 15 -5.11 13.44 5.16
N CYS A 16 -4.33 14.31 4.51
CA CYS A 16 -2.95 14.04 4.11
C CYS A 16 -1.95 14.55 5.16
N GLY A 17 -0.84 13.83 5.30
CA GLY A 17 0.32 14.26 6.08
C GLY A 17 1.56 13.47 5.67
N SER A 18 2.70 13.80 6.28
CA SER A 18 3.97 13.13 5.95
C SER A 18 3.91 11.63 6.31
N PRO A 19 4.45 10.74 5.45
CA PRO A 19 4.45 9.30 5.70
C PRO A 19 5.33 8.88 6.89
N ASN A 20 6.18 9.80 7.37
CA ASN A 20 7.09 9.56 8.51
C ASN A 20 6.42 9.82 9.86
N VAL A 21 5.23 10.45 9.88
CA VAL A 21 4.55 10.83 11.13
C VAL A 21 4.06 9.59 11.86
N ASN A 22 4.37 9.50 13.16
CA ASN A 22 3.94 8.43 14.07
C ASN A 22 4.39 7.01 13.67
N LYS A 23 5.48 6.85 12.90
CA LYS A 23 6.06 5.55 12.55
C LYS A 23 7.37 5.33 13.31
N GLU A 24 7.52 4.18 13.96
CA GLU A 24 8.78 3.76 14.61
C GLU A 24 9.92 3.58 13.61
N ARG A 25 9.60 3.20 12.38
CA ARG A 25 10.54 3.04 11.27
C ARG A 25 10.10 3.91 10.11
N LYS A 26 11.02 4.68 9.53
CA LYS A 26 10.70 5.50 8.35
C LYS A 26 10.39 4.59 7.15
N PRO A 27 9.26 4.77 6.46
CA PRO A 27 8.92 3.97 5.29
C PRO A 27 9.90 4.23 4.15
N VAL A 28 10.23 3.18 3.41
CA VAL A 28 11.10 3.22 2.22
C VAL A 28 10.27 2.89 0.99
N PHE A 29 10.24 3.79 0.02
CA PHE A 29 9.47 3.65 -1.21
C PHE A 29 10.37 3.22 -2.35
N ILE A 30 10.16 2.03 -2.90
CA ILE A 30 10.91 1.50 -4.06
C ILE A 30 10.22 1.99 -5.32
N ASN A 31 10.91 2.78 -6.15
CA ASN A 31 10.34 3.35 -7.38
C ASN A 31 10.23 2.33 -8.53
N ARG A 32 9.61 1.18 -8.23
CA ARG A 32 9.30 0.09 -9.15
C ARG A 32 7.82 -0.22 -9.07
N GLU A 33 7.25 -0.51 -10.23
CA GLU A 33 5.90 -1.02 -10.35
C GLU A 33 5.92 -2.53 -10.56
N ILE A 34 5.01 -3.23 -9.90
CA ILE A 34 4.83 -4.67 -10.05
C ILE A 34 3.86 -4.91 -11.20
N HIS A 35 4.33 -5.65 -12.19
CA HIS A 35 3.54 -6.07 -13.35
C HIS A 35 3.25 -7.58 -13.37
N ASN A 36 3.86 -8.33 -12.45
CA ASN A 36 3.63 -9.78 -12.31
C ASN A 36 3.70 -10.18 -10.83
N LEU A 37 2.59 -10.69 -10.31
CA LEU A 37 2.45 -11.06 -8.89
C LEU A 37 3.28 -12.28 -8.47
N PHE A 38 3.83 -13.05 -9.42
CA PHE A 38 4.66 -14.22 -9.18
C PHE A 38 6.17 -13.95 -9.34
N HIS A 39 6.54 -12.76 -9.84
CA HIS A 39 7.95 -12.37 -9.91
C HIS A 39 8.37 -11.74 -8.58
N THR A 40 8.84 -12.58 -7.67
CA THR A 40 9.28 -12.21 -6.31
C THR A 40 10.80 -12.20 -6.17
N CYS A 41 11.30 -11.63 -5.08
CA CYS A 41 12.74 -11.57 -4.76
C CYS A 41 13.61 -10.95 -5.87
N GLN A 42 13.05 -9.99 -6.62
CA GLN A 42 13.77 -9.31 -7.68
C GLN A 42 14.78 -8.32 -7.08
N SER A 43 16.01 -8.32 -7.56
CA SER A 43 17.02 -7.37 -7.09
C SER A 43 16.70 -5.93 -7.50
N VAL A 44 16.82 -4.99 -6.56
CA VAL A 44 16.72 -3.54 -6.81
C VAL A 44 17.94 -2.81 -6.26
N TYR A 45 18.41 -1.81 -7.01
CA TYR A 45 19.52 -0.99 -6.59
C TYR A 45 19.09 0.01 -5.50
N THR A 46 20.04 0.39 -4.64
CA THR A 46 19.78 1.39 -3.58
C THR A 46 19.35 2.75 -4.16
N THR A 47 19.76 3.10 -5.39
CA THR A 47 19.33 4.32 -6.09
C THR A 47 17.85 4.34 -6.47
N GLU A 48 17.19 3.18 -6.47
CA GLU A 48 15.76 3.04 -6.74
C GLU A 48 14.91 3.13 -5.46
N MET A 49 15.56 3.21 -4.29
CA MET A 49 14.92 3.36 -3.00
C MET A 49 14.82 4.83 -2.62
N ILE A 50 13.64 5.23 -2.17
CA ILE A 50 13.34 6.60 -1.78
C ILE A 50 12.99 6.60 -0.30
N LEU A 51 13.75 7.35 0.49
CA LEU A 51 13.40 7.71 1.85
C LEU A 51 12.77 9.11 1.76
N PRO A 52 11.45 9.27 1.98
CA PRO A 52 10.79 10.57 1.95
C PRO A 52 11.48 11.53 2.94
N PRO A 53 12.02 12.66 2.46
CA PRO A 53 12.56 13.69 3.33
C PRO A 53 11.47 14.26 4.24
N ASP A 54 11.85 14.62 5.47
CA ASP A 54 10.92 15.28 6.39
C ASP A 54 10.52 16.65 5.82
N GLY A 55 9.21 16.94 5.82
CA GLY A 55 8.65 18.19 5.31
C GLY A 55 8.46 18.29 3.79
N GLU A 56 8.79 17.25 3.01
CA GLU A 56 8.59 17.27 1.56
C GLU A 56 7.13 16.96 1.17
N LYS A 57 6.36 18.01 0.88
CA LYS A 57 4.91 17.93 0.59
C LYS A 57 4.49 16.97 -0.52
N LYS A 58 5.37 16.69 -1.49
CA LYS A 58 5.04 15.76 -2.60
C LYS A 58 4.77 14.33 -2.10
N TRP A 59 5.30 14.00 -0.92
CA TRP A 59 5.09 12.73 -0.26
C TRP A 59 3.89 12.77 0.68
N ASP A 60 3.25 13.91 0.91
CA ASP A 60 2.07 13.97 1.77
C ASP A 60 0.96 13.08 1.21
N GLY A 61 0.27 12.40 2.09
CA GLY A 61 -0.69 11.37 1.74
C GLY A 61 -1.28 10.72 2.98
N CYS A 62 -1.90 9.56 2.81
CA CYS A 62 -2.41 8.81 3.94
C CYS A 62 -2.30 7.31 3.74
N PHE A 63 -2.08 6.61 4.86
CA PHE A 63 -2.26 5.16 4.94
C PHE A 63 -3.75 4.83 4.99
N CYS A 64 -4.15 3.87 4.16
CA CYS A 64 -5.51 3.34 4.09
C CYS A 64 -5.48 1.86 3.69
N TYR A 65 -6.66 1.27 3.53
CA TYR A 65 -6.83 -0.16 3.28
C TYR A 65 -7.74 -0.38 2.08
N LEU A 66 -7.49 -1.46 1.34
CA LEU A 66 -8.42 -1.97 0.33
C LEU A 66 -9.68 -2.55 0.99
N GLU A 67 -10.79 -2.57 0.23
CA GLU A 67 -12.15 -2.99 0.62
C GLU A 67 -12.25 -4.23 1.51
N GLU A 68 -11.33 -5.18 1.34
CA GLU A 68 -11.40 -6.49 1.98
C GLU A 68 -10.96 -6.48 3.45
N TYR A 69 -10.52 -5.34 3.98
CA TYR A 69 -10.16 -5.19 5.39
C TYR A 69 -11.42 -5.10 6.27
N THR A 70 -11.71 -6.21 6.97
CA THR A 70 -12.88 -6.36 7.85
C THR A 70 -12.57 -6.16 9.34
N LEU A 71 -11.30 -6.01 9.70
CA LEU A 71 -10.88 -5.91 11.10
C LEU A 71 -11.18 -4.53 11.67
N SER A 72 -11.76 -4.54 12.87
CA SER A 72 -12.15 -3.36 13.63
C SER A 72 -10.90 -2.61 14.12
N ALA A 73 -10.29 -1.80 13.26
CA ALA A 73 -9.29 -0.84 13.70
C ALA A 73 -9.95 0.21 14.60
N THR A 74 -9.26 0.62 15.66
CA THR A 74 -9.69 1.69 16.58
C THR A 74 -9.72 3.02 15.82
N GLY A 75 -10.89 3.48 15.41
CA GLY A 75 -11.07 4.76 14.72
C GLY A 75 -12.39 4.87 13.97
N ILE A 76 -12.74 6.08 13.53
CA ILE A 76 -13.91 6.30 12.68
C ILE A 76 -13.61 5.77 11.29
N ARG A 77 -14.46 4.86 10.79
CA ARG A 77 -14.34 4.27 9.46
C ARG A 77 -14.82 5.26 8.39
N ASN A 78 -13.92 5.64 7.49
CA ASN A 78 -14.20 6.50 6.35
C ASN A 78 -14.04 5.71 5.05
N ILE A 79 -14.90 6.01 4.08
CA ILE A 79 -14.94 5.33 2.79
C ILE A 79 -14.72 6.35 1.69
N GLY A 80 -13.75 6.05 0.82
CA GLY A 80 -13.56 6.74 -0.46
C GLY A 80 -13.55 5.71 -1.59
N PHE A 81 -13.78 6.15 -2.81
CA PHE A 81 -13.77 5.32 -4.00
C PHE A 81 -12.68 5.81 -4.95
N LEU A 82 -11.76 4.91 -5.31
CA LEU A 82 -10.64 5.17 -6.20
C LEU A 82 -10.88 4.46 -7.54
N PRO A 83 -10.54 5.08 -8.69
CA PRO A 83 -10.64 4.38 -9.98
C PRO A 83 -9.79 3.11 -9.99
N ARG A 84 -10.35 2.01 -10.49
CA ARG A 84 -9.72 0.67 -10.47
C ARG A 84 -8.40 0.61 -11.26
N GLU A 85 -8.23 1.47 -12.24
CA GLU A 85 -7.03 1.63 -13.07
C GLU A 85 -5.89 2.39 -12.38
N SER A 86 -6.10 2.89 -11.15
CA SER A 86 -5.09 3.66 -10.42
C SER A 86 -3.89 2.79 -10.01
N VAL A 87 -2.72 3.41 -9.94
CA VAL A 87 -1.50 2.80 -9.37
C VAL A 87 -1.28 3.35 -7.97
N ILE A 88 -1.19 2.48 -6.97
CA ILE A 88 -1.06 2.85 -5.55
C ILE A 88 0.23 2.29 -4.97
N TRP A 89 0.63 2.82 -3.81
CA TRP A 89 1.71 2.22 -3.04
C TRP A 89 1.17 1.13 -2.14
N VAL A 90 1.78 -0.05 -2.17
CA VAL A 90 1.43 -1.20 -1.33
C VAL A 90 2.67 -1.71 -0.62
N ARG A 91 2.49 -2.52 0.43
CA ARG A 91 3.60 -3.25 1.05
C ARG A 91 4.36 -4.08 0.02
N ASN A 92 5.69 -4.03 0.08
CA ASN A 92 6.61 -4.89 -0.68
C ASN A 92 6.63 -6.32 -0.13
N ILE A 93 5.46 -6.94 -0.04
CA ILE A 93 5.26 -8.30 0.44
C ILE A 93 4.33 -8.98 -0.55
N SER A 94 4.72 -10.14 -1.03
CA SER A 94 3.93 -10.92 -1.98
C SER A 94 2.80 -11.68 -1.30
N HIS A 95 1.88 -12.19 -2.13
CA HIS A 95 0.83 -13.11 -1.70
C HIS A 95 1.36 -14.47 -1.21
N MET A 96 2.68 -14.73 -1.27
CA MET A 96 3.28 -15.96 -0.76
C MET A 96 3.61 -15.88 0.74
N GLY A 97 3.66 -14.67 1.33
CA GLY A 97 3.90 -14.48 2.76
C GLY A 97 4.89 -13.36 3.09
N LYS A 98 4.98 -13.04 4.39
CA LYS A 98 5.85 -11.96 4.93
C LYS A 98 7.33 -12.15 4.62
N ASP A 99 7.77 -13.39 4.43
CA ASP A 99 9.16 -13.72 4.11
C ASP A 99 9.47 -13.70 2.61
N THR A 100 8.50 -13.30 1.77
CA THR A 100 8.65 -13.28 0.31
C THR A 100 8.30 -11.89 -0.24
N PRO A 101 9.27 -10.96 -0.30
CA PRO A 101 9.06 -9.64 -0.89
C PRO A 101 9.01 -9.71 -2.43
N TYR A 102 8.51 -8.65 -3.06
CA TYR A 102 8.60 -8.53 -4.52
C TYR A 102 10.01 -8.12 -4.94
N PHE A 103 10.60 -7.19 -4.19
CA PHE A 103 11.94 -6.69 -4.45
C PHE A 103 12.82 -6.82 -3.21
N ASP A 104 14.03 -7.34 -3.42
CA ASP A 104 15.09 -7.43 -2.43
C ASP A 104 16.18 -6.40 -2.72
N ARG A 105 16.73 -5.82 -1.65
CA ARG A 105 17.84 -4.88 -1.77
C ARG A 105 19.07 -5.61 -2.32
N SER A 106 19.52 -5.24 -3.51
CA SER A 106 20.89 -5.56 -3.92
C SER A 106 21.83 -4.47 -3.39
N ILE A 107 22.79 -4.88 -2.57
CA ILE A 107 23.91 -4.02 -2.21
C ILE A 107 24.83 -4.02 -3.43
N HIS A 108 25.00 -2.86 -4.07
CA HIS A 108 26.08 -2.70 -5.04
C HIS A 108 27.40 -2.97 -4.30
N PRO A 109 28.33 -3.80 -4.81
CA PRO A 109 29.58 -4.14 -4.13
C PRO A 109 30.55 -2.96 -3.88
N LEU A 110 30.12 -1.72 -4.13
CA LEU A 110 30.89 -0.49 -3.90
C LEU A 110 30.46 0.27 -2.64
N VAL A 111 29.46 -0.20 -1.89
CA VAL A 111 29.07 0.41 -0.61
C VAL A 111 29.37 -0.60 0.50
N GLU A 112 30.36 -0.23 1.31
CA GLU A 112 31.01 -1.03 2.36
C GLU A 112 30.03 -1.85 3.22
N GLU A 113 30.46 -3.07 3.50
CA GLU A 113 29.94 -3.95 4.55
C GLU A 113 29.89 -3.19 5.88
N GLY A 114 28.69 -2.74 6.24
CA GLY A 114 28.45 -2.01 7.47
C GLY A 114 27.25 -2.58 8.23
N THR A 115 27.57 -3.44 9.19
CA THR A 115 26.77 -3.86 10.35
C THR A 115 25.61 -4.84 10.15
N GLY A 116 25.90 -6.10 10.52
CA GLY A 116 25.19 -6.76 11.62
C GLY A 116 23.84 -7.40 11.30
N ASP A 117 23.88 -8.71 11.19
CA ASP A 117 22.79 -9.67 10.99
C ASP A 117 22.31 -9.81 9.54
N GLY A 118 22.53 -11.01 8.98
CA GLY A 118 22.40 -11.36 7.55
C GLY A 118 21.00 -11.34 6.96
N ARG A 119 20.11 -10.47 7.47
CA ARG A 119 18.81 -10.14 6.92
C ARG A 119 18.77 -8.64 6.66
N ASN A 120 19.26 -8.23 5.49
CA ASN A 120 19.09 -6.88 4.92
C ASN A 120 17.61 -6.59 4.54
N ILE A 121 16.67 -6.95 5.41
CA ILE A 121 15.24 -6.75 5.18
C ILE A 121 14.90 -5.36 5.71
N VAL A 122 14.84 -4.38 4.82
CA VAL A 122 14.20 -3.10 5.12
C VAL A 122 12.72 -3.42 5.36
N THR A 123 12.32 -3.51 6.64
CA THR A 123 11.01 -4.09 7.03
C THR A 123 9.79 -3.23 6.68
N ASP A 124 9.99 -1.94 6.37
CA ASP A 124 8.92 -0.99 6.03
C ASP A 124 9.06 -0.50 4.58
N THR A 125 9.12 -1.44 3.63
CA THR A 125 9.21 -1.14 2.20
C THR A 125 7.86 -1.11 1.49
N TRP A 126 7.73 -0.16 0.57
CA TRP A 126 6.54 0.10 -0.24
C TRP A 126 6.90 0.09 -1.73
N VAL A 127 5.99 -0.39 -2.56
CA VAL A 127 6.17 -0.58 -4.02
C VAL A 127 4.92 -0.13 -4.75
N LYS A 128 5.05 0.25 -6.02
CA LYS A 128 3.89 0.60 -6.83
C LYS A 128 3.20 -0.66 -7.34
N MET A 129 1.88 -0.66 -7.31
CA MET A 129 1.05 -1.75 -7.83
C MET A 129 -0.26 -1.17 -8.34
N SER A 130 -0.75 -1.67 -9.47
CA SER A 130 -2.09 -1.34 -9.93
C SER A 130 -3.13 -1.80 -8.90
N VAL A 131 -4.24 -1.08 -8.73
CA VAL A 131 -5.30 -1.50 -7.82
C VAL A 131 -5.87 -2.87 -8.23
N VAL A 132 -5.94 -3.15 -9.54
CA VAL A 132 -6.32 -4.47 -10.08
C VAL A 132 -5.42 -5.57 -9.52
N ASP A 133 -4.10 -5.40 -9.63
CA ASP A 133 -3.14 -6.39 -9.15
C ASP A 133 -3.14 -6.49 -7.62
N ALA A 134 -3.40 -5.39 -6.91
CA ALA A 134 -3.49 -5.41 -5.45
C ALA A 134 -4.71 -6.20 -4.97
N LEU A 135 -5.84 -6.10 -5.67
CA LEU A 135 -7.01 -6.94 -5.41
C LEU A 135 -6.74 -8.41 -5.76
N GLU A 136 -6.11 -8.67 -6.91
CA GLU A 136 -5.76 -10.04 -7.33
C GLU A 136 -4.76 -10.69 -6.36
N ARG A 137 -3.77 -9.92 -5.87
CA ARG A 137 -2.85 -10.35 -4.81
C ARG A 137 -3.60 -10.79 -3.57
N THR A 138 -4.65 -10.07 -3.21
CA THR A 138 -5.50 -10.36 -2.06
C THR A 138 -6.34 -11.62 -2.28
N ARG A 139 -6.88 -11.79 -3.50
CA ARG A 139 -7.58 -13.00 -3.94
C ARG A 139 -6.68 -14.25 -3.89
N LEU A 140 -5.46 -14.16 -4.41
CA LEU A 140 -4.47 -15.25 -4.42
C LEU A 140 -4.10 -15.70 -3.00
N TRP A 141 -3.95 -14.77 -2.06
CA TRP A 141 -3.71 -15.11 -0.65
C TRP A 141 -4.84 -15.95 -0.05
N LYS A 142 -6.09 -15.56 -0.33
CA LYS A 142 -7.30 -16.21 0.17
C LYS A 142 -7.51 -17.63 -0.36
N GLU A 143 -6.88 -17.99 -1.49
CA GLU A 143 -6.93 -19.37 -1.99
C GLU A 143 -6.29 -20.37 -1.02
N LYS A 144 -5.32 -19.91 -0.21
CA LYS A 144 -4.53 -20.75 0.71
C LYS A 144 -4.73 -20.41 2.17
N ASN A 145 -5.32 -19.25 2.48
CA ASN A 145 -5.41 -18.72 3.84
C ASN A 145 -6.83 -18.26 4.15
N VAL A 146 -7.31 -18.58 5.35
CA VAL A 146 -8.65 -18.18 5.81
C VAL A 146 -8.67 -16.71 6.24
N THR A 147 -7.59 -16.23 6.85
CA THR A 147 -7.51 -14.87 7.39
C THR A 147 -6.74 -13.95 6.44
N LEU A 148 -7.25 -12.73 6.29
CA LEU A 148 -6.63 -11.70 5.48
C LEU A 148 -5.86 -10.73 6.38
N PRO A 149 -4.53 -10.66 6.26
CA PRO A 149 -3.75 -9.78 7.12
C PRO A 149 -3.70 -8.34 6.61
N ASP A 150 -3.56 -7.40 7.55
CA ASP A 150 -3.54 -5.96 7.33
C ASP A 150 -2.54 -5.55 6.26
N TRP A 151 -1.30 -6.07 6.33
CA TRP A 151 -0.22 -5.73 5.41
C TRP A 151 -0.52 -6.05 3.94
N LEU A 152 -1.46 -6.96 3.66
CA LEU A 152 -1.85 -7.30 2.29
C LEU A 152 -2.86 -6.30 1.71
N THR A 153 -3.61 -5.62 2.58
CA THR A 153 -4.62 -4.61 2.21
C THR A 153 -4.14 -3.18 2.43
N GLU A 154 -3.12 -3.00 3.27
CA GLU A 154 -2.53 -1.70 3.60
C GLU A 154 -1.89 -1.09 2.35
N CYS A 155 -2.26 0.16 2.08
CA CYS A 155 -1.78 0.96 0.98
C CYS A 155 -1.51 2.40 1.41
N TYR A 156 -0.74 3.10 0.60
CA TYR A 156 -0.45 4.52 0.78
C TYR A 156 -0.90 5.28 -0.48
N LEU A 157 -1.73 6.29 -0.27
CA LEU A 157 -2.19 7.19 -1.32
C LEU A 157 -1.47 8.53 -1.15
N VAL A 158 -0.84 9.02 -2.21
CA VAL A 158 -0.31 10.39 -2.22
C VAL A 158 -1.43 11.40 -2.38
N GLU A 159 -1.20 12.64 -1.96
CA GLU A 159 -2.21 13.70 -1.88
C GLU A 159 -3.05 13.87 -3.18
N PRO A 160 -2.49 13.85 -4.41
CA PRO A 160 -3.30 13.90 -5.62
C PRO A 160 -4.34 12.77 -5.73
N GLN A 161 -3.98 11.55 -5.30
CA GLN A 161 -4.88 10.40 -5.31
C GLN A 161 -5.96 10.55 -4.25
N VAL A 162 -5.59 11.03 -3.06
CA VAL A 162 -6.55 11.32 -1.98
C VAL A 162 -7.57 12.36 -2.41
N LYS A 163 -7.13 13.44 -3.08
CA LYS A 163 -8.01 14.47 -3.64
C LYS A 163 -8.91 13.96 -4.77
N SER A 164 -8.51 12.89 -5.45
CA SER A 164 -9.29 12.25 -6.52
C SER A 164 -10.33 11.24 -6.02
N LEU A 165 -10.34 10.92 -4.71
CA LEU A 165 -11.31 10.00 -4.14
C LEU A 165 -12.73 10.55 -4.29
N ILE A 166 -13.63 9.69 -4.74
CA ILE A 166 -15.07 9.97 -4.74
C ILE A 166 -15.61 9.54 -3.37
N TYR A 167 -16.27 10.44 -2.67
CA TYR A 167 -16.91 10.14 -1.39
C TYR A 167 -18.39 9.88 -1.61
N PRO A 168 -18.97 8.85 -0.96
CA PRO A 168 -20.40 8.67 -0.99
C PRO A 168 -21.06 9.91 -0.37
N SER A 169 -21.97 10.56 -1.11
CA SER A 169 -22.78 11.64 -0.54
C SER A 169 -23.62 11.07 0.61
N ALA A 170 -23.93 11.89 1.63
CA ALA A 170 -24.67 11.45 2.82
C ALA A 170 -26.05 10.83 2.53
N ASN A 171 -26.54 10.94 1.29
CA ASN A 171 -27.83 10.40 0.83
C ASN A 171 -27.74 9.16 -0.08
N GLU A 172 -26.57 8.60 -0.35
CA GLU A 172 -26.44 7.47 -1.28
C GLU A 172 -25.97 6.19 -0.59
N LYS A 173 -26.88 5.56 0.16
CA LYS A 173 -26.87 4.10 0.40
C LYS A 173 -26.86 3.28 -0.91
N ILE A 174 -27.00 3.94 -2.05
CA ILE A 174 -27.10 3.39 -3.41
C ILE A 174 -25.70 3.09 -3.99
N MET A 175 -24.63 3.81 -3.65
CA MET A 175 -23.29 3.54 -4.23
C MET A 175 -22.67 2.22 -3.74
N GLU A 176 -22.87 1.82 -2.48
CA GLU A 176 -22.42 0.51 -1.99
C GLU A 176 -23.11 -0.66 -2.74
N PHE A 177 -24.33 -0.47 -3.24
CA PHE A 177 -25.07 -1.49 -3.99
C PHE A 177 -24.68 -1.56 -5.49
N TRP A 178 -24.28 -0.44 -6.09
CA TRP A 178 -23.94 -0.39 -7.53
C TRP A 178 -22.49 -0.77 -7.83
N LEU A 179 -21.55 -0.52 -6.91
CA LEU A 179 -20.14 -0.83 -7.11
C LEU A 179 -19.74 -2.24 -6.66
N SER A 180 -20.54 -2.91 -5.83
CA SER A 180 -20.27 -4.27 -5.35
C SER A 180 -20.77 -5.38 -6.29
N LYS A 181 -21.40 -5.04 -7.43
CA LYS A 181 -22.09 -5.99 -8.31
C LYS A 181 -21.56 -6.10 -9.75
N ASN A 182 -20.45 -5.46 -10.11
CA ASN A 182 -19.85 -5.56 -11.45
C ASN A 182 -18.32 -5.75 -11.43
#